data_AF-A0A5E4L930-F1
#
_entry.id   AF-A0A5E4L930-F1
#
_cell.length_a   1.000
_cell.length_b   1.000
_cell.length_c   1.000
_cell.angle_alpha   90.00
_cell.angle_beta   90.00
_cell.angle_gamma   90.00
#
_symmetry.space_group_name_H-M   'P 1'
#
loop_
_entity.id
_entity.type
_entity.pdbx_description
1 polymer ?
#
loop_
_entity_poly.entity_id
_entity_poly.type
_entity_poly.pdbx_seq_one_letter_code
_entity_poly.pdbx_strand_id
1 'polypeptide(L)'
;MERKIFTIAGVERNGGEIKVFTLSPDDGKNITFKAGQFAMLFQLEGNNFGKLSRPYSIASSPLEPELRFAIKMTGGQFTSILDKMKPGEQLGVAAPFGHFAYEGEDKVIFLAAGTGVAPMLGMLEYIAQAKKTGRFTLVYSSKREEWIGCMPALGRLQAANPGIKVIYTLTQEQPASWKGELGRINEKMVAKHADYAKDAAVFVCGPVEFSKTMKETMLKLGAEEKKIKVEAWG
;
A
#
# COMPACT_ATOMS: atom_id res chain seq x y z
N MET A 1 -18.38 10.16 -2.87
CA MET A 1 -17.99 9.07 -3.79
C MET A 1 -18.18 9.58 -5.20
N GLU A 2 -17.09 9.64 -5.96
CA GLU A 2 -17.02 10.07 -7.36
C GLU A 2 -16.79 8.85 -8.26
N ARG A 3 -17.23 8.97 -9.53
CA ARG A 3 -17.04 7.94 -10.56
C ARG A 3 -16.57 8.63 -11.84
N LYS A 4 -15.35 8.32 -12.30
CA LYS A 4 -14.68 9.01 -13.40
C LYS A 4 -13.86 8.05 -14.26
N ILE A 5 -13.60 8.44 -15.50
CA ILE A 5 -12.68 7.73 -16.38
C ILE A 5 -11.28 8.30 -16.17
N PHE A 6 -10.31 7.40 -16.08
CA PHE A 6 -8.90 7.74 -16.02
C PHE A 6 -8.16 7.06 -17.16
N THR A 7 -7.20 7.76 -17.75
CA THR A 7 -6.25 7.22 -18.71
C THR A 7 -5.02 6.69 -17.98
N ILE A 8 -4.53 5.53 -18.39
CA ILE A 8 -3.25 4.97 -17.93
C ILE A 8 -2.14 5.86 -18.49
N ALA A 9 -1.49 6.62 -17.62
CA ALA A 9 -0.33 7.42 -17.95
C ALA A 9 0.95 6.58 -17.98
N GLY A 10 1.03 5.55 -17.13
CA GLY A 10 2.22 4.70 -17.02
C GLY A 10 1.91 3.30 -16.49
N VAL A 11 2.70 2.33 -16.94
CA VAL A 11 2.71 0.96 -16.41
C VAL A 11 4.15 0.55 -16.18
N GLU A 12 4.50 0.31 -14.92
CA GLU A 12 5.82 -0.16 -14.52
C GLU A 12 5.72 -1.59 -13.98
N ARG A 13 6.69 -2.44 -14.32
CA ARG A 13 6.81 -3.77 -13.72
C ARG A 13 7.93 -3.72 -12.69
N ASN A 14 7.55 -3.48 -11.44
CA ASN A 14 8.50 -3.36 -10.33
C ASN A 14 8.76 -4.72 -9.69
N GLY A 15 9.36 -5.60 -10.49
CA GLY A 15 9.84 -6.92 -10.06
C GLY A 15 8.73 -7.97 -9.86
N GLY A 16 9.08 -9.22 -10.18
CA GLY A 16 8.19 -10.38 -10.03
C GLY A 16 6.79 -10.22 -10.67
N GLU A 17 5.77 -10.36 -9.84
CA GLU A 17 4.34 -10.46 -10.23
C GLU A 17 3.56 -9.15 -10.00
N ILE A 18 4.21 -8.03 -9.65
CA ILE A 18 3.53 -6.76 -9.34
C ILE A 18 3.71 -5.76 -10.49
N LYS A 19 2.61 -5.14 -10.90
CA LYS A 19 2.60 -3.99 -11.81
C LYS A 19 2.09 -2.74 -11.08
N VAL A 20 2.73 -1.62 -11.35
CA VAL A 20 2.29 -0.31 -10.87
C VAL A 20 1.64 0.43 -12.03
N PHE A 21 0.37 0.79 -11.86
CA PHE A 21 -0.38 1.61 -12.80
C PHE A 21 -0.44 3.04 -12.28
N THR A 22 -0.08 4.00 -13.13
CA THR A 22 -0.28 5.43 -12.88
C THR A 22 -1.44 5.88 -13.76
N LEU A 23 -2.48 6.43 -13.13
CA LEU A 23 -3.73 6.83 -13.76
C LEU A 23 -3.92 8.35 -13.64
N SER A 24 -4.09 9.00 -14.79
CA SER A 24 -4.40 10.43 -14.91
C SER A 24 -5.91 10.62 -15.13
N PRO A 25 -6.59 11.53 -14.41
CA PRO A 25 -8.01 11.80 -14.60
C PRO A 25 -8.23 12.53 -15.94
N ASP A 26 -9.17 12.06 -16.76
CA ASP A 26 -9.41 12.63 -18.09
C ASP A 26 -9.96 14.07 -18.05
N ASP A 27 -10.67 14.43 -16.97
CA ASP A 27 -11.17 15.78 -16.73
C ASP A 27 -10.11 16.70 -16.06
N GLY A 28 -8.89 16.20 -15.87
CA GLY A 28 -7.79 16.90 -15.20
C GLY A 28 -7.98 17.09 -13.70
N LYS A 29 -9.05 16.53 -13.09
CA LYS A 29 -9.39 16.72 -11.68
C LYS A 29 -9.41 15.38 -10.95
N ASN A 30 -8.37 15.15 -10.15
CA ASN A 30 -8.26 13.93 -9.35
C ASN A 30 -9.42 13.81 -8.34
N ILE A 31 -9.73 12.58 -7.94
CA ILE A 31 -10.75 12.29 -6.94
C ILE A 31 -10.24 12.72 -5.56
N THR A 32 -11.11 13.26 -4.70
CA THR A 32 -10.74 13.56 -3.31
C THR A 32 -10.81 12.30 -2.44
N PHE A 33 -9.71 11.96 -1.76
CA PHE A 33 -9.63 10.80 -0.85
C PHE A 33 -8.70 11.05 0.33
N LYS A 34 -8.77 10.21 1.36
CA LYS A 34 -7.78 10.14 2.46
C LYS A 34 -6.73 9.08 2.16
N ALA A 35 -5.47 9.37 2.49
CA ALA A 35 -4.36 8.43 2.29
C ALA A 35 -4.64 7.09 2.99
N GLY A 36 -4.59 6.01 2.22
CA GLY A 36 -4.92 4.64 2.65
C GLY A 36 -6.23 4.07 2.12
N GLN A 37 -7.13 4.92 1.63
CA GLN A 37 -8.39 4.48 1.03
C GLN A 37 -8.17 3.73 -0.29
N PHE A 38 -9.20 3.01 -0.74
CA PHE A 38 -9.18 2.25 -1.98
C PHE A 38 -10.16 2.78 -3.02
N ALA A 39 -9.94 2.37 -4.27
CA ALA A 39 -10.84 2.61 -5.38
C ALA A 39 -11.34 1.28 -5.96
N MET A 40 -12.55 1.30 -6.52
CA MET A 40 -13.02 0.25 -7.42
C MET A 40 -12.55 0.59 -8.83
N LEU A 41 -11.74 -0.28 -9.42
CA LEU A 41 -11.34 -0.18 -10.83
C LEU A 41 -12.30 -1.02 -11.68
N PHE A 42 -12.76 -0.44 -12.78
CA PHE A 42 -13.72 -1.03 -13.71
C PHE A 42 -13.11 -1.16 -15.09
N GLN A 43 -13.36 -2.29 -15.73
CA GLN A 43 -13.21 -2.41 -17.17
C GLN A 43 -14.26 -1.51 -17.82
N LEU A 44 -13.89 -0.80 -18.89
CA LEU A 44 -14.84 0.00 -19.66
C LEU A 44 -15.45 -0.82 -20.81
N GLU A 45 -16.71 -0.52 -21.11
CA GLU A 45 -17.47 -0.99 -22.27
C GLU A 45 -17.83 0.24 -23.11
N GLY A 46 -16.92 0.65 -24.00
CA GLY A 46 -16.95 1.99 -24.61
C GLY A 46 -16.71 3.06 -23.56
N ASN A 47 -17.61 4.06 -23.47
CA ASN A 47 -17.55 5.11 -22.43
C ASN A 47 -18.33 4.74 -21.16
N ASN A 48 -18.87 3.53 -21.08
CA ASN A 48 -19.62 3.05 -19.92
C ASN A 48 -18.74 2.20 -19.03
N PHE A 49 -19.04 2.20 -17.74
CA PHE A 49 -18.38 1.31 -16.80
C PHE A 49 -19.00 -0.08 -16.90
N GLY A 50 -18.16 -1.04 -17.26
CA GLY A 50 -18.56 -2.44 -17.38
C GLY A 50 -18.90 -3.09 -16.05
N LYS A 51 -19.37 -4.34 -16.13
CA LYS A 51 -19.78 -5.11 -14.93
C LYS A 51 -18.59 -5.63 -14.12
N LEU A 52 -17.43 -5.80 -14.77
CA LEU A 52 -16.25 -6.34 -14.13
C LEU A 52 -15.47 -5.24 -13.41
N SER A 53 -15.40 -5.35 -12.08
CA SER A 53 -14.63 -4.44 -11.24
C SER A 53 -13.98 -5.14 -10.06
N ARG A 54 -12.89 -4.57 -9.54
CA ARG A 54 -12.18 -5.05 -8.35
C ARG A 54 -11.67 -3.88 -7.50
N PRO A 55 -11.65 -4.04 -6.16
CA PRO A 55 -11.06 -3.04 -5.27
C PRO A 55 -9.54 -3.09 -5.31
N TYR A 56 -8.91 -1.92 -5.30
CA TYR A 56 -7.46 -1.75 -5.15
C TYR A 56 -7.15 -0.52 -4.31
N SER A 57 -6.34 -0.67 -3.26
CA SER A 57 -5.88 0.46 -2.45
C SER A 57 -5.10 1.46 -3.29
N ILE A 58 -5.35 2.74 -3.05
CA ILE A 58 -4.62 3.82 -3.71
C ILE A 58 -3.23 3.91 -3.06
N ALA A 59 -2.21 3.78 -3.89
CA ALA A 59 -0.81 3.76 -3.49
C ALA A 59 -0.10 5.13 -3.61
N SER A 60 -0.79 6.15 -4.09
CA SER A 60 -0.31 7.53 -4.11
C SER A 60 -0.89 8.37 -2.97
N SER A 61 -0.17 9.43 -2.60
CA SER A 61 -0.67 10.50 -1.73
C SER A 61 -1.90 11.22 -2.35
N PRO A 62 -2.88 11.65 -1.53
CA PRO A 62 -4.00 12.46 -2.00
C PRO A 62 -3.62 13.89 -2.44
N LEU A 63 -2.35 14.29 -2.26
CA LEU A 63 -1.81 15.55 -2.79
C LEU A 63 -1.25 15.39 -4.21
N GLU A 64 -1.24 14.17 -4.76
CA GLU A 64 -0.75 13.89 -6.10
C GLU A 64 -1.85 14.13 -7.16
N PRO A 65 -1.47 14.62 -8.35
CA PRO A 65 -2.43 14.80 -9.45
C PRO A 65 -2.91 13.48 -10.05
N GLU A 66 -2.19 12.39 -9.81
CA GLU A 66 -2.43 11.06 -10.38
C GLU A 66 -2.67 10.00 -9.30
N LEU A 67 -3.42 8.96 -9.66
CA LEU A 67 -3.61 7.78 -8.81
C LEU A 67 -2.58 6.71 -9.17
N ARG A 68 -1.92 6.14 -8.16
CA ARG A 68 -1.06 4.97 -8.35
C ARG A 68 -1.69 3.72 -7.74
N PHE A 69 -1.58 2.58 -8.42
CA PHE A 69 -2.05 1.29 -7.92
C PHE A 69 -0.96 0.23 -8.10
N ALA A 70 -0.50 -0.39 -7.01
CA ALA A 70 0.42 -1.51 -7.03
C ALA A 70 -0.35 -2.83 -6.97
N ILE A 71 -0.48 -3.51 -8.11
CA ILE A 71 -1.38 -4.64 -8.29
C ILE A 71 -0.59 -5.91 -8.59
N LYS A 72 -0.89 -6.98 -7.85
CA LYS A 72 -0.36 -8.31 -8.14
C LYS A 72 -1.13 -8.95 -9.30
N MET A 73 -0.43 -9.38 -10.34
CA MET A 73 -1.00 -10.10 -11.47
C MET A 73 -1.22 -11.56 -11.07
N THR A 74 -2.45 -11.91 -10.66
CA THR A 74 -2.79 -13.25 -10.16
C THR A 74 -3.36 -14.18 -11.24
N GLY A 75 -3.56 -13.70 -12.47
CA GLY A 75 -4.19 -14.47 -13.56
C GLY A 75 -5.71 -14.58 -13.47
N GLY A 76 -6.36 -13.95 -12.49
CA GLY A 76 -7.82 -13.83 -12.42
C GLY A 76 -8.37 -12.94 -13.54
N GLN A 77 -9.68 -13.02 -13.80
CA GLN A 77 -10.33 -12.35 -14.94
C GLN A 77 -9.94 -10.86 -15.10
N PHE A 78 -10.02 -10.09 -14.01
CA PHE A 78 -9.68 -8.66 -14.05
C PHE A 78 -8.17 -8.40 -14.17
N THR A 79 -7.34 -9.14 -13.41
CA THR A 79 -5.88 -8.99 -13.49
C THR A 79 -5.34 -9.42 -14.85
N SER A 80 -5.96 -10.37 -15.54
CA SER A 80 -5.58 -10.78 -16.89
C SER A 80 -5.91 -9.74 -17.96
N ILE A 81 -6.90 -8.86 -17.68
CA ILE A 81 -7.14 -7.67 -18.49
C ILE A 81 -6.07 -6.62 -18.17
N LEU A 82 -5.90 -6.27 -16.90
CA LEU A 82 -4.89 -5.30 -16.46
C LEU A 82 -3.48 -5.66 -16.95
N ASP A 83 -3.12 -6.94 -16.94
CA ASP A 83 -1.80 -7.41 -17.36
C ASP A 83 -1.51 -7.10 -18.84
N LYS A 84 -2.55 -6.92 -19.67
CA LYS A 84 -2.43 -6.59 -21.09
C LYS A 84 -2.54 -5.09 -21.36
N MET A 85 -3.03 -4.31 -20.40
CA MET A 85 -3.24 -2.88 -20.59
C MET A 85 -1.93 -2.10 -20.67
N LYS A 86 -1.96 -1.01 -21.43
CA LYS A 86 -0.83 -0.15 -21.79
C LYS A 86 -1.17 1.33 -21.54
N PRO A 87 -0.14 2.19 -21.48
CA PRO A 87 -0.36 3.63 -21.48
C PRO A 87 -1.25 4.09 -22.65
N GLY A 88 -2.15 5.03 -22.37
CA GLY A 88 -3.17 5.53 -23.30
C GLY A 88 -4.52 4.79 -23.24
N GLU A 89 -4.60 3.61 -22.62
CA GLU A 89 -5.87 2.93 -22.39
C GLU A 89 -6.58 3.44 -21.14
N GLN A 90 -7.90 3.25 -21.05
CA GLN A 90 -8.74 3.84 -20.03
C GLN A 90 -9.32 2.82 -19.04
N LEU A 91 -9.48 3.24 -17.80
CA LEU A 91 -10.18 2.52 -16.74
C LEU A 91 -11.25 3.40 -16.12
N GLY A 92 -12.36 2.77 -15.72
CA GLY A 92 -13.32 3.43 -14.85
C GLY A 92 -12.83 3.36 -13.40
N VAL A 93 -12.87 4.48 -12.68
CA VAL A 93 -12.49 4.57 -11.28
C VAL A 93 -13.68 5.06 -10.47
N ALA A 94 -14.04 4.35 -9.40
CA ALA A 94 -14.96 4.87 -8.38
C ALA A 94 -14.25 4.91 -7.03
N ALA A 95 -14.26 6.07 -6.37
CA ALA A 95 -13.55 6.31 -5.11
C ALA A 95 -14.13 7.55 -4.38
N PRO A 96 -13.75 7.77 -3.11
CA PRO A 96 -13.02 6.85 -2.26
C PRO A 96 -13.93 5.80 -1.61
N PHE A 97 -13.35 4.67 -1.24
CA PHE A 97 -13.95 3.66 -0.38
C PHE A 97 -13.02 3.29 0.79
N GLY A 98 -13.60 2.70 1.83
CA GLY A 98 -12.88 2.19 2.99
C GLY A 98 -12.65 3.22 4.11
N HIS A 99 -12.37 2.71 5.30
CA HIS A 99 -12.06 3.47 6.51
C HIS A 99 -10.59 3.33 6.94
N PHE A 100 -9.79 2.62 6.16
CA PHE A 100 -8.36 2.41 6.40
C PHE A 100 -7.58 3.67 6.02
N ALA A 101 -7.69 4.71 6.84
CA ALA A 101 -7.14 6.03 6.53
C ALA A 101 -6.23 6.54 7.66
N TYR A 102 -5.17 7.24 7.26
CA TYR A 102 -4.35 8.05 8.14
C TYR A 102 -5.13 9.30 8.56
N GLU A 103 -5.14 9.60 9.86
CA GLU A 103 -5.97 10.66 10.44
C GLU A 103 -5.14 11.72 11.19
N GLY A 104 -3.82 11.71 11.00
CA GLY A 104 -2.91 12.71 11.57
C GLY A 104 -2.20 12.24 12.83
N GLU A 105 -2.11 10.93 13.07
CA GLU A 105 -1.41 10.37 14.22
C GLU A 105 0.11 10.61 14.13
N ASP A 106 0.75 11.01 15.22
CA ASP A 106 2.21 11.30 15.24
C ASP A 106 3.08 10.07 15.48
N LYS A 107 2.47 8.95 15.90
CA LYS A 107 3.13 7.66 16.10
C LYS A 107 2.35 6.60 15.35
N VAL A 108 2.96 6.01 14.33
CA VAL A 108 2.32 4.99 13.50
C VAL A 108 3.24 3.80 13.30
N ILE A 109 2.66 2.60 13.36
CA ILE A 109 3.30 1.34 13.01
C ILE A 109 2.51 0.72 11.86
N PHE A 110 3.17 0.55 10.72
CA PHE A 110 2.62 -0.11 9.54
C PHE A 110 3.18 -1.52 9.45
N LEU A 111 2.31 -2.52 9.31
CA LEU A 111 2.66 -3.92 9.12
C LEU A 111 2.09 -4.36 7.77
N ALA A 112 2.97 -4.58 6.80
CA ALA A 112 2.57 -4.88 5.43
C ALA A 112 3.13 -6.22 4.95
N ALA A 113 2.38 -6.92 4.10
CA ALA A 113 2.87 -8.08 3.36
C ALA A 113 2.42 -8.05 1.90
N GLY A 114 3.34 -8.35 0.97
CA GLY A 114 3.07 -8.33 -0.47
C GLY A 114 2.52 -6.98 -0.95
N THR A 115 1.41 -7.00 -1.69
CA THR A 115 0.73 -5.77 -2.17
C THR A 115 -0.01 -5.00 -1.08
N GLY A 116 -0.10 -5.53 0.15
CA GLY A 116 -0.63 -4.79 1.30
C GLY A 116 0.23 -3.56 1.68
N VAL A 117 1.39 -3.38 1.04
CA VAL A 117 2.17 -2.13 1.14
C VAL A 117 1.52 -0.96 0.40
N ALA A 118 0.63 -1.20 -0.56
CA ALA A 118 0.01 -0.16 -1.38
C ALA A 118 -0.62 0.98 -0.55
N PRO A 119 -1.57 0.75 0.38
CA PRO A 119 -2.12 1.83 1.18
C PRO A 119 -1.06 2.52 2.06
N MET A 120 -0.05 1.77 2.52
CA MET A 120 1.04 2.31 3.34
C MET A 120 1.93 3.26 2.55
N LEU A 121 2.18 2.97 1.27
CA LEU A 121 2.94 3.86 0.39
C LEU A 121 2.21 5.19 0.24
N GLY A 122 0.90 5.16 -0.03
CA GLY A 122 0.09 6.39 -0.12
C GLY A 122 0.09 7.19 1.19
N MET A 123 -0.01 6.51 2.35
CA MET A 123 0.10 7.16 3.67
C MET A 123 1.49 7.77 3.90
N LEU A 124 2.58 7.05 3.62
CA LEU A 124 3.95 7.52 3.83
C LEU A 124 4.32 8.67 2.88
N GLU A 125 3.88 8.61 1.63
CA GLU A 125 4.03 9.72 0.68
C GLU A 125 3.29 10.97 1.19
N TYR A 126 2.06 10.82 1.66
CA TYR A 126 1.30 11.92 2.25
C TYR A 126 2.01 12.50 3.48
N ILE A 127 2.46 11.65 4.40
CA ILE A 127 3.21 12.05 5.61
C ILE A 127 4.45 12.87 5.23
N ALA A 128 5.21 12.43 4.22
CA ALA A 128 6.39 13.13 3.76
C ALA A 128 6.05 14.48 3.10
N GLN A 129 5.09 14.51 2.17
CA GLN A 129 4.70 15.72 1.43
C GLN A 129 4.05 16.77 2.33
N ALA A 130 3.19 16.34 3.25
CA ALA A 130 2.57 17.20 4.25
C ALA A 130 3.52 17.57 5.41
N LYS A 131 4.81 17.17 5.33
CA LYS A 131 5.87 17.45 6.30
C LYS A 131 5.49 17.11 7.74
N LYS A 132 4.79 15.98 7.92
CA LYS A 132 4.39 15.51 9.24
C LYS A 132 5.62 15.06 10.02
N THR A 133 5.68 15.51 11.27
CA THR A 133 6.70 15.11 12.25
C THR A 133 6.16 13.97 13.10
N GLY A 134 6.99 13.00 13.46
CA GLY A 134 6.53 11.85 14.23
C GLY A 134 7.43 10.64 14.10
N ARG A 135 6.93 9.48 14.55
CA ARG A 135 7.57 8.17 14.41
C ARG A 135 6.70 7.27 13.55
N PHE A 136 7.14 6.98 12.34
CA PHE A 136 6.40 6.23 11.33
C PHE A 136 7.23 5.00 10.93
N THR A 137 6.99 3.85 11.54
CA THR A 137 7.75 2.63 11.25
C THR A 137 6.93 1.70 10.36
N LEU A 138 7.44 1.38 9.18
CA LEU A 138 6.93 0.33 8.32
C LEU A 138 7.77 -0.94 8.49
N VAL A 139 7.14 -2.05 8.87
CA VAL A 139 7.72 -3.39 8.76
C VAL A 139 7.07 -4.10 7.58
N TYR A 140 7.84 -4.34 6.53
CA TYR A 140 7.37 -4.87 5.26
C TYR A 140 7.92 -6.28 5.00
N SER A 141 7.00 -7.25 4.95
CA SER A 141 7.29 -8.64 4.65
C SER A 141 7.12 -8.94 3.16
N SER A 142 8.16 -9.50 2.55
CA SER A 142 8.09 -10.10 1.21
C SER A 142 8.67 -11.52 1.22
N LYS A 143 8.34 -12.31 0.20
CA LYS A 143 8.99 -13.62 0.02
C LYS A 143 10.43 -13.44 -0.48
N ARG A 144 10.61 -12.47 -1.38
CA ARG A 144 11.86 -12.19 -2.10
C ARG A 144 12.09 -10.68 -2.23
N GLU A 145 13.36 -10.27 -2.26
CA GLU A 145 13.81 -8.90 -2.46
C GLU A 145 13.33 -8.35 -3.80
N GLU A 146 13.46 -9.13 -4.87
CA GLU A 146 13.02 -8.77 -6.22
C GLU A 146 11.51 -8.48 -6.32
N TRP A 147 10.69 -8.84 -5.33
CA TRP A 147 9.25 -8.53 -5.33
C TRP A 147 8.92 -7.26 -4.55
N ILE A 148 9.93 -6.62 -3.95
CA ILE A 148 9.80 -5.35 -3.22
C ILE A 148 10.00 -4.21 -4.21
N GLY A 149 9.09 -4.10 -5.18
CA GLY A 149 9.18 -3.11 -6.25
C GLY A 149 9.26 -1.65 -5.79
N CYS A 150 8.72 -1.35 -4.61
CA CYS A 150 8.69 0.00 -4.04
C CYS A 150 9.93 0.38 -3.22
N MET A 151 10.99 -0.45 -3.17
CA MET A 151 12.22 -0.12 -2.43
C MET A 151 12.79 1.26 -2.75
N PRO A 152 12.95 1.67 -4.02
CA PRO A 152 13.50 2.99 -4.33
C PRO A 152 12.60 4.13 -3.82
N ALA A 153 11.28 3.99 -3.92
CA ALA A 153 10.33 4.98 -3.43
C ALA A 153 10.37 5.11 -1.91
N LEU A 154 10.33 3.98 -1.19
CA LEU A 154 10.44 3.95 0.27
C LEU A 154 11.80 4.48 0.76
N GLY A 155 12.88 4.20 0.05
CA GLY A 155 14.21 4.77 0.34
C GLY A 155 14.23 6.30 0.21
N ARG A 156 13.60 6.86 -0.84
CA ARG A 156 13.46 8.32 -1.00
C ARG A 156 12.63 8.94 0.13
N LEU A 157 11.53 8.30 0.54
CA LEU A 157 10.69 8.79 1.64
C LEU A 157 11.44 8.82 2.97
N GLN A 158 12.19 7.76 3.28
CA GLN A 158 13.04 7.71 4.47
C GLN A 158 14.15 8.78 4.44
N ALA A 159 14.74 9.04 3.27
CA ALA A 159 15.75 10.10 3.13
C ALA A 159 15.14 11.51 3.29
N ALA A 160 13.90 11.72 2.83
CA ALA A 160 13.22 13.01 2.87
C ALA A 160 12.57 13.32 4.23
N ASN A 161 12.22 12.30 5.04
CA ASN A 161 11.60 12.48 6.34
C ASN A 161 12.27 11.58 7.40
N PRO A 162 13.03 12.15 8.36
CA PRO A 162 13.74 11.36 9.38
C PRO A 162 12.82 10.63 10.36
N GLY A 163 11.53 10.98 10.41
CA GLY A 163 10.52 10.27 11.19
C GLY A 163 10.08 8.95 10.56
N ILE A 164 10.33 8.74 9.26
CA ILE A 164 10.00 7.51 8.56
C ILE A 164 11.14 6.50 8.72
N LYS A 165 10.81 5.28 9.14
CA LYS A 165 11.72 4.14 9.24
C LYS A 165 11.12 2.96 8.51
N VAL A 166 11.88 2.34 7.60
CA VAL A 166 11.43 1.18 6.83
C VAL A 166 12.30 -0.03 7.15
N ILE A 167 11.65 -1.12 7.54
CA ILE A 167 12.28 -2.40 7.85
C ILE A 167 11.72 -3.45 6.91
N TYR A 168 12.61 -4.09 6.17
CA TYR A 168 12.24 -5.18 5.27
C TYR A 168 12.55 -6.52 5.93
N THR A 169 11.69 -7.51 5.69
CA THR A 169 11.96 -8.91 6.03
C THR A 169 11.65 -9.86 4.88
N LEU A 170 12.53 -10.84 4.64
CA LEU A 170 12.35 -11.87 3.62
C LEU A 170 12.01 -13.21 4.24
N THR A 171 10.97 -13.88 3.70
CA THR A 171 10.47 -15.13 4.27
C THR A 171 10.94 -16.39 3.54
N GLN A 172 11.46 -16.29 2.31
CA GLN A 172 11.81 -17.47 1.49
C GLN A 172 13.24 -17.47 0.95
N GLU A 173 13.94 -16.34 0.98
CA GLU A 173 15.31 -16.25 0.52
C GLU A 173 16.19 -15.50 1.52
N GLN A 174 17.49 -15.77 1.44
CA GLN A 174 18.52 -15.12 2.23
C GLN A 174 19.71 -14.78 1.32
N PRO A 175 19.57 -13.79 0.41
CA PRO A 175 20.69 -13.34 -0.41
C PRO A 175 21.85 -12.90 0.47
N ALA A 176 23.10 -13.23 0.09
CA ALA A 176 24.27 -12.86 0.88
C ALA A 176 24.42 -11.33 1.05
N SER A 177 23.87 -10.55 0.12
CA SER A 177 23.82 -9.09 0.16
C SER A 177 22.71 -8.52 1.05
N TRP A 178 21.78 -9.35 1.53
CA TRP A 178 20.62 -8.89 2.28
C TRP A 178 21.01 -8.42 3.68
N LYS A 179 20.65 -7.17 4.00
CA LYS A 179 20.93 -6.54 5.29
C LYS A 179 19.67 -6.34 6.15
N GLY A 180 18.51 -6.71 5.63
CA GLY A 180 17.24 -6.62 6.35
C GLY A 180 17.03 -7.75 7.34
N GLU A 181 15.84 -7.78 7.93
CA GLU A 181 15.42 -8.91 8.78
C GLU A 181 15.12 -10.15 7.92
N LEU A 182 15.03 -11.30 8.59
CA LEU A 182 14.69 -12.59 7.97
C LEU A 182 13.55 -13.26 8.74
N GLY A 183 12.71 -13.97 7.99
CA GLY A 183 11.56 -14.70 8.51
C GLY A 183 10.28 -13.87 8.57
N ARG A 184 9.24 -14.50 9.11
CA ARG A 184 7.93 -13.84 9.30
C ARG A 184 8.03 -12.79 10.41
N ILE A 185 7.32 -11.68 10.24
CA ILE A 185 7.18 -10.66 11.28
C ILE A 185 6.66 -11.32 12.57
N ASN A 186 7.28 -10.99 13.69
CA ASN A 186 6.91 -11.50 15.01
C ASN A 186 7.14 -10.41 16.09
N GLU A 187 6.72 -10.72 17.32
CA GLU A 187 6.79 -9.80 18.47
C GLU A 187 8.20 -9.23 18.68
N LYS A 188 9.24 -10.07 18.63
CA LYS A 188 10.64 -9.66 18.81
C LYS A 188 11.08 -8.66 17.73
N MET A 189 10.73 -8.94 16.47
CA MET A 189 11.08 -8.08 15.34
C MET A 189 10.40 -6.72 15.45
N VAL A 190 9.11 -6.69 15.77
CA VAL A 190 8.37 -5.43 15.93
C VAL A 190 8.91 -4.65 17.14
N ALA A 191 9.10 -5.29 18.29
CA ALA A 191 9.63 -4.64 19.49
C ALA A 191 11.04 -4.05 19.27
N LYS A 192 11.88 -4.72 18.47
CA LYS A 192 13.22 -4.22 18.11
C LYS A 192 13.17 -2.90 17.34
N HIS A 193 12.16 -2.70 16.50
CA HIS A 193 12.13 -1.58 15.55
C HIS A 193 11.09 -0.51 15.84
N ALA A 194 10.04 -0.86 16.58
CA ALA A 194 8.89 -0.03 16.92
C ALA A 194 8.45 -0.26 18.37
N ASP A 195 9.29 0.16 19.31
CA ASP A 195 9.14 0.04 20.77
C ASP A 195 8.02 0.90 21.40
N TYR A 196 7.14 1.46 20.57
CA TYR A 196 6.12 2.44 20.95
C TYR A 196 4.69 1.99 20.62
N ALA A 197 4.47 0.67 20.52
CA ALA A 197 3.18 0.07 20.17
C ALA A 197 2.01 0.53 21.05
N LYS A 198 2.24 0.77 22.34
CA LYS A 198 1.22 1.23 23.30
C LYS A 198 0.64 2.61 22.96
N ASP A 199 1.45 3.46 22.31
CA ASP A 199 1.08 4.85 22.00
C ASP A 199 0.81 5.07 20.50
N ALA A 200 0.88 4.03 19.68
CA ALA A 200 0.81 4.15 18.23
C ALA A 200 -0.59 3.85 17.68
N ALA A 201 -0.94 4.50 16.56
CA ALA A 201 -1.86 3.91 15.62
C ALA A 201 -1.17 2.76 14.88
N VAL A 202 -1.90 1.69 14.60
CA VAL A 202 -1.37 0.49 13.96
C VAL A 202 -2.18 0.22 12.71
N PHE A 203 -1.51 0.09 11.58
CA PHE A 203 -2.12 -0.24 10.29
C PHE A 203 -1.57 -1.57 9.82
N VAL A 204 -2.45 -2.55 9.64
CA VAL A 204 -2.10 -3.90 9.19
C VAL A 204 -2.73 -4.17 7.85
N CYS A 205 -1.93 -4.58 6.87
CA CYS A 205 -2.44 -4.87 5.53
C CYS A 205 -1.68 -6.01 4.84
N GLY A 206 -2.40 -7.04 4.44
CA GLY A 206 -1.83 -8.22 3.78
C GLY A 206 -2.80 -9.39 3.70
N PRO A 207 -2.31 -10.61 3.37
CA PRO A 207 -3.14 -11.82 3.36
C PRO A 207 -3.86 -12.04 4.69
N VAL A 208 -5.02 -12.71 4.68
CA VAL A 208 -5.87 -12.93 5.86
C VAL A 208 -5.09 -13.45 7.08
N GLU A 209 -4.30 -14.52 6.90
CA GLU A 209 -3.49 -15.09 7.98
C GLU A 209 -2.45 -14.12 8.53
N PHE A 210 -1.77 -13.38 7.64
CA PHE A 210 -0.82 -12.34 8.06
C PHE A 210 -1.52 -11.28 8.91
N SER A 211 -2.66 -10.77 8.44
CA SER A 211 -3.41 -9.72 9.10
C SER A 211 -3.89 -10.14 10.49
N LYS A 212 -4.36 -11.39 10.63
CA LYS A 212 -4.73 -11.99 11.92
C LYS A 212 -3.53 -12.07 12.87
N THR A 213 -2.42 -12.68 12.43
CA THR A 213 -1.20 -12.82 13.25
C THR A 213 -0.65 -11.46 13.68
N MET A 214 -0.67 -10.45 12.80
CA MET A 214 -0.17 -9.12 13.12
C MET A 214 -1.06 -8.37 14.11
N LYS A 215 -2.40 -8.49 14.00
CA LYS A 215 -3.31 -7.97 15.02
C LYS A 215 -2.99 -8.56 16.40
N GLU A 216 -2.89 -9.89 16.48
CA GLU A 216 -2.55 -10.60 17.73
C GLU A 216 -1.18 -10.20 18.29
N THR A 217 -0.18 -10.07 17.42
CA THR A 217 1.17 -9.61 17.78
C THR A 217 1.13 -8.22 18.42
N MET A 218 0.37 -7.29 17.83
CA MET A 218 0.29 -5.93 18.34
C MET A 218 -0.47 -5.81 19.65
N LEU A 219 -1.52 -6.62 19.84
CA LEU A 219 -2.22 -6.72 21.12
C LEU A 219 -1.29 -7.20 22.25
N LYS A 220 -0.46 -8.22 21.99
CA LYS A 220 0.53 -8.72 22.97
C LYS A 220 1.61 -7.69 23.30
N LEU A 221 1.98 -6.85 22.32
CA LEU A 221 2.89 -5.72 22.53
C LEU A 221 2.22 -4.52 23.23
N GLY A 222 0.94 -4.63 23.55
CA GLY A 222 0.19 -3.65 24.33
C GLY A 222 -0.45 -2.53 23.52
N ALA A 223 -0.58 -2.69 22.19
CA ALA A 223 -1.36 -1.75 21.39
C ALA A 223 -2.84 -1.80 21.79
N GLU A 224 -3.49 -0.63 21.87
CA GLU A 224 -4.93 -0.55 22.12
C GLU A 224 -5.71 -1.07 20.91
N GLU A 225 -6.63 -2.03 21.10
CA GLU A 225 -7.35 -2.66 19.98
C GLU A 225 -8.05 -1.65 19.06
N LYS A 226 -8.66 -0.60 19.63
CA LYS A 226 -9.32 0.48 18.87
C LYS A 226 -8.37 1.28 17.98
N LYS A 227 -7.05 1.24 18.22
CA LYS A 227 -6.01 1.90 17.42
C LYS A 227 -5.44 0.97 16.35
N ILE A 228 -5.85 -0.30 16.31
CA ILE A 228 -5.43 -1.27 15.29
C ILE A 228 -6.46 -1.28 14.15
N LYS A 229 -6.08 -0.67 13.03
CA LYS A 229 -6.81 -0.68 11.77
C LYS A 229 -6.27 -1.86 10.93
N VAL A 230 -7.15 -2.72 10.43
CA VAL A 230 -6.78 -3.92 9.64
C VAL A 230 -7.54 -3.92 8.32
N GLU A 231 -6.81 -4.15 7.22
CA GLU A 231 -7.38 -4.44 5.90
C GLU A 231 -6.78 -5.74 5.38
N ALA A 232 -7.61 -6.75 5.15
CA ALA A 232 -7.19 -8.05 4.67
C ALA A 232 -7.72 -8.32 3.27
N TRP A 233 -6.90 -9.00 2.46
CA TRP A 233 -7.20 -9.32 1.06
C TRP A 233 -7.27 -10.84 0.96
N GLY A 234 -8.39 -11.35 0.44
CA GLY A 234 -8.70 -12.77 0.31
C GLY A 234 -9.88 -12.95 -0.63
#